data_AF-A0A832ZZJ9-F1
#
_entry.id   AF-A0A832ZZJ9-F1
#
_cell.length_a   1.000
_cell.length_b   1.000
_cell.length_c   1.000
_cell.angle_alpha   90.00
_cell.angle_beta   90.00
_cell.angle_gamma   90.00
#
_symmetry.space_group_name_H-M   'P 1'
#
loop_
_entity.id
_entity.type
_entity.pdbx_description
1 polymer ?
#
loop_
_entity_poly.entity_id
_entity_poly.type
_entity_poly.pdbx_seq_one_letter_code
_entity_poly.pdbx_strand_id
1 'polypeptide(L)' 'MDEKTKEELLIDIGPYIEDIEFFKELLDRCEDLEDLKRRLKELLKKERDITRKTDIKIILSKIESTS' A
#
# COMPACT_ATOMS: atom_id res chain seq x y z
N MET A 1 -3.21 -12.11 -2.49
CA MET A 1 -2.61 -11.59 -3.72
C MET A 1 -1.49 -12.53 -4.13
N ASP A 2 -1.28 -12.80 -5.41
CA ASP A 2 -0.18 -13.67 -5.84
C ASP A 2 1.19 -12.98 -5.69
N GLU A 3 2.24 -13.77 -5.55
CA GLU A 3 3.58 -13.27 -5.20
C GLU A 3 4.17 -12.34 -6.26
N LYS A 4 3.91 -12.62 -7.55
CA LYS A 4 4.41 -11.78 -8.64
C LYS A 4 3.80 -10.38 -8.57
N THR A 5 2.49 -10.28 -8.35
CA THR A 5 1.82 -8.98 -8.18
C THR A 5 2.37 -8.21 -6.97
N LYS A 6 2.66 -8.88 -5.86
CA LYS A 6 3.27 -8.22 -4.69
C LYS A 6 4.66 -7.66 -5.00
N GLU A 7 5.52 -8.44 -5.66
CA GLU A 7 6.87 -8.02 -6.06
C GLU A 7 6.82 -6.80 -6.99
N GLU A 8 5.94 -6.80 -7.98
CA GLU A 8 5.76 -5.66 -8.90
C GLU A 8 5.35 -4.39 -8.14
N LEU A 9 4.41 -4.49 -7.19
CA LEU A 9 4.00 -3.37 -6.35
C LEU A 9 5.13 -2.86 -5.46
N LEU A 10 5.94 -3.75 -4.88
CA LEU A 10 7.08 -3.36 -4.03
C LEU A 10 8.15 -2.63 -4.85
N ILE A 11 8.41 -3.06 -6.08
CA ILE A 11 9.38 -2.41 -6.98
C ILE A 11 8.87 -1.03 -7.41
N ASP A 12 7.59 -0.91 -7.80
CA ASP A 12 7.03 0.35 -8.29
C ASP A 12 6.80 1.38 -7.17
N ILE A 13 6.36 0.94 -5.99
CA ILE A 13 5.91 1.86 -4.93
C ILE A 13 6.97 2.02 -3.83
N GLY A 14 7.75 0.98 -3.55
CA GLY A 14 8.77 0.96 -2.49
C GLY A 14 9.72 2.17 -2.49
N PRO A 15 10.23 2.64 -3.64
CA PRO A 15 11.10 3.82 -3.69
C PRO A 15 10.47 5.15 -3.24
N TYR A 16 9.14 5.20 -3.10
CA TYR A 16 8.39 6.41 -2.77
C TYR A 16 7.87 6.46 -1.32
N ILE A 17 8.05 5.39 -0.55
CA ILE A 17 7.55 5.28 0.82
C ILE A 17 8.70 5.10 1.81
N GLU A 18 8.49 5.55 3.04
CA GLU A 18 9.50 5.42 4.09
C GLU A 18 9.49 4.02 4.71
N ASP A 19 8.30 3.47 5.00
CA ASP A 19 8.18 2.17 5.66
C ASP A 19 7.71 1.07 4.70
N ILE A 20 8.72 0.47 4.04
CA ILE A 20 8.53 -0.66 3.13
C ILE A 20 8.03 -1.91 3.87
N GLU A 21 8.44 -2.14 5.11
CA GLU A 21 8.06 -3.34 5.87
C GLU A 21 6.56 -3.34 6.19
N PHE A 22 6.00 -2.19 6.55
CA PHE A 22 4.56 -2.03 6.64
C PHE A 22 3.85 -2.35 5.33
N PHE A 23 4.40 -1.91 4.20
CA PHE A 23 3.77 -2.17 2.91
C PHE A 23 3.81 -3.67 2.57
N LYS A 24 4.93 -4.36 2.82
CA LYS A 24 5.04 -5.82 2.70
C LYS A 24 4.02 -6.55 3.58
N GLU A 25 3.95 -6.22 4.86
CA GLU A 25 2.99 -6.82 5.79
C GLU A 25 1.54 -6.60 5.34
N LEU A 26 1.25 -5.43 4.76
CA LEU A 26 -0.06 -5.13 4.24
C LEU A 26 -0.39 -6.00 3.02
N LEU A 27 0.54 -6.14 2.08
CA LEU A 27 0.38 -6.99 0.88
C LEU A 27 0.15 -8.46 1.25
N ASP A 28 0.84 -8.97 2.27
CA ASP A 28 0.65 -10.35 2.75
C ASP A 28 -0.72 -10.61 3.37
N ARG A 29 -1.39 -9.56 3.85
CA ARG A 29 -2.74 -9.65 4.45
C ARG A 29 -3.87 -9.37 3.46
N CYS A 30 -3.55 -9.01 2.21
CA CYS A 30 -4.54 -8.66 1.20
C CYS A 30 -4.81 -9.82 0.23
N GLU A 31 -6.09 -10.05 -0.05
CA GLU A 31 -6.53 -11.06 -1.02
C GLU A 31 -6.23 -10.62 -2.47
N ASP A 32 -6.47 -9.35 -2.78
CA ASP A 32 -6.26 -8.73 -4.09
C ASP A 32 -6.06 -7.21 -3.99
N LEU A 33 -5.97 -6.53 -5.13
CA LEU A 33 -5.77 -5.07 -5.21
C LEU A 33 -6.96 -4.27 -4.66
N GLU A 34 -8.19 -4.77 -4.78
CA GLU A 34 -9.37 -4.08 -4.25
C GLU A 34 -9.43 -4.19 -2.72
N ASP A 35 -9.08 -5.35 -2.14
CA ASP A 35 -8.91 -5.49 -0.70
C ASP A 35 -7.82 -4.56 -0.16
N LEU A 36 -6.68 -4.47 -0.86
CA LEU A 36 -5.60 -3.53 -0.52
C LEU A 36 -6.09 -2.08 -0.51
N LYS A 37 -6.77 -1.63 -1.57
CA LYS A 37 -7.35 -0.27 -1.66
C LYS A 37 -8.31 0.00 -0.50
N ARG A 38 -9.21 -0.94 -0.20
CA ARG A 38 -10.17 -0.82 0.91
C ARG A 38 -9.47 -0.67 2.25
N ARG A 39 -8.51 -1.55 2.56
CA ARG A 39 -7.76 -1.54 3.83
C ARG A 39 -6.94 -0.26 4.00
N LEU A 40 -6.28 0.21 2.94
CA LEU A 40 -5.56 1.50 2.95
C LEU A 40 -6.50 2.67 3.24
N LYS A 41 -7.67 2.72 2.61
CA LYS A 41 -8.70 3.76 2.87
C LYS A 41 -9.20 3.71 4.31
N GLU A 42 -9.34 2.53 4.91
CA GLU A 42 -9.70 2.39 6.33
C GLU A 42 -8.57 2.81 7.28
N LEU A 43 -7.32 2.40 6.99
CA LEU A 43 -6.12 2.81 7.73
C LEU A 43 -5.97 4.34 7.73
N LEU A 44 -6.15 4.98 6.56
CA LEU A 44 -6.02 6.42 6.39
C LEU A 44 -6.96 7.24 7.29
N LYS A 45 -8.16 6.71 7.59
CA LYS A 45 -9.16 7.36 8.45
C LYS A 45 -8.74 7.41 9.91
N LYS A 46 -7.99 6.41 10.38
CA LYS A 46 -7.60 6.25 11.79
C LYS A 46 -6.14 6.62 12.07
N GLU A 47 -5.30 6.67 11.04
CA GLU A 47 -3.87 6.94 11.18
C GLU A 47 -3.61 8.38 11.64
N ARG A 48 -2.77 8.50 12.67
CA ARG A 48 -2.35 9.76 13.30
C ARG A 48 -0.89 10.08 13.02
N ASP A 49 -0.08 9.07 12.74
CA ASP A 49 1.31 9.26 12.35
C ASP A 49 1.39 9.88 10.95
N ILE A 50 2.07 11.02 10.83
CA ILE A 50 2.09 11.82 9.59
C ILE A 50 2.88 11.11 8.49
N THR A 51 3.98 10.44 8.85
CA THR A 51 4.81 9.67 7.92
C THR A 51 4.01 8.51 7.35
N ARG A 52 3.42 7.67 8.22
CA ARG A 52 2.55 6.56 7.83
C ARG A 52 1.38 7.02 6.96
N LYS A 53 0.75 8.13 7.33
CA LYS A 53 -0.36 8.71 6.57
C LYS A 53 0.05 9.14 5.18
N THR A 54 1.29 9.62 5.02
CA THR A 54 1.87 10.01 3.75
C THR A 54 2.16 8.79 2.90
N ASP A 55 2.81 7.76 3.46
CA ASP A 55 3.04 6.48 2.78
C ASP A 55 1.74 5.87 2.27
N ILE A 56 0.70 5.78 3.12
CA ILE A 56 -0.63 5.27 2.73
C ILE A 56 -1.21 6.04 1.53
N LYS A 57 -1.07 7.36 1.51
CA LYS A 57 -1.56 8.19 0.40
C LYS A 57 -0.78 7.95 -0.89
N ILE A 58 0.54 7.80 -0.80
CA ILE A 58 1.41 7.49 -1.94
C ILE A 58 1.03 6.14 -2.53
N ILE A 59 0.91 5.11 -1.69
CA ILE A 59 0.50 3.77 -2.11
C ILE A 59 -0.86 3.82 -2.82
N LEU A 60 -1.87 4.45 -2.21
CA LEU A 60 -3.20 4.61 -2.82
C LEU A 60 -3.13 5.33 -4.17
N SER A 61 -2.41 6.44 -4.25
CA SER A 61 -2.29 7.23 -5.47
C SER A 61 -1.65 6.43 -6.61
N LYS A 62 -0.62 5.62 -6.30
CA LYS A 62 0.06 4.79 -7.29
C LYS A 62 -0.84 3.68 -7.81
N ILE A 63 -1.52 2.95 -6.92
CA ILE A 63 -2.44 1.88 -7.31
C ILE A 63 -3.60 2.43 -8.16
N GLU A 64 -4.15 3.60 -7.80
CA GLU A 64 -5.24 4.23 -8.55
C GLU A 64 -4.79 4.82 -9.90
N SER A 65 -3.50 5.16 -10.07
CA SER A 65 -2.96 5.66 -11.34
C SER A 65 -2.70 4.55 -12.37
N THR A 66 -2.61 3.30 -11.92
CA THR A 66 -2.38 2.11 -12.76
C THR A 66 -3.70 1.42 -13.17
N SER A 67 -4.85 1.90 -12.66
CA SER A 67 -6.20 1.35 -12.94
C SER A 67 -6.95 2.12 -14.02
#